data_AF-A0A920NAZ6-F1
#
_entry.id   AF-A0A920NAZ6-F1
#
_cell.length_a   1.000
_cell.length_b   1.000
_cell.length_c   1.000
_cell.angle_alpha   90.00
_cell.angle_beta   90.00
_cell.angle_gamma   90.00
#
_symmetry.space_group_name_H-M   'P 1'
#
loop_
_entity.id
_entity.type
_entity.pdbx_description
1 polymer ?
#
loop_
_entity_poly.entity_id
_entity_poly.type
_entity_poly.pdbx_seq_one_letter_code
_entity_poly.pdbx_strand_id
1 'polypeptide(L)' 'MVGRNEIIGEEEINALRESNITSAEVRSPLSCEAEKGICRLCYGLSLANLQTIMIGDAVA' A
#
# COMPACT_ATOMS: atom_id res chain seq x y z
N MET A 1 14.06 8.05 2.41
CA MET A 1 13.77 6.95 3.36
C MET A 1 12.25 6.83 3.42
N VAL A 2 11.71 5.62 3.26
CA VAL A 2 10.25 5.38 3.25
C VAL A 2 9.75 5.18 4.68
N GLY A 3 8.73 5.94 5.09
CA GLY A 3 8.11 5.88 6.40
C GLY A 3 7.04 4.78 6.53
N ARG A 4 6.61 4.51 7.77
CA ARG A 4 5.51 3.56 8.02
C ARG A 4 4.19 4.14 7.50
N ASN A 5 3.39 3.30 6.83
CA ASN A 5 2.10 3.65 6.21
C ASN A 5 2.18 4.61 5.02
N GLU A 6 3.33 4.73 4.38
CA GLU A 6 3.47 5.47 3.12
C GLU A 6 3.11 4.59 1.92
N ILE A 7 2.54 5.22 0.90
CA ILE A 7 2.33 4.59 -0.40
C ILE A 7 3.69 4.52 -1.09
N ILE A 8 4.02 3.34 -1.60
CA ILE A 8 5.27 3.11 -2.34
C ILE A 8 4.98 3.35 -3.83
N GLY A 9 5.52 4.44 -4.37
CA GLY A 9 5.53 4.77 -5.78
C GLY A 9 6.89 4.54 -6.43
N GLU A 10 7.09 5.10 -7.62
CA GLU A 10 8.35 4.95 -8.37
C GLU A 10 9.55 5.58 -7.67
N GLU A 11 9.38 6.77 -7.07
CA GLU A 11 10.46 7.48 -6.38
C GLU A 11 10.95 6.69 -5.16
N GLU A 12 10.02 6.16 -4.36
CA GLU A 12 10.33 5.33 -3.20
C GLU A 12 11.01 4.03 -3.61
N ILE A 13 10.55 3.37 -4.68
CA ILE A 13 11.16 2.14 -5.21
C ILE A 13 12.60 2.40 -5.65
N ASN A 14 12.86 3.52 -6.33
CA ASN A 14 14.22 3.87 -6.76
C ASN A 14 15.13 4.09 -5.55
N ALA A 15 14.68 4.83 -4.53
CA ALA A 15 15.43 5.02 -3.30
C ALA A 15 15.72 3.70 -2.55
N LEU A 16 14.76 2.76 -2.53
CA LEU A 16 14.95 1.43 -1.93
C LEU A 16 15.99 0.59 -2.70
N ARG A 17 15.96 0.64 -4.03
CA ARG A 17 16.92 -0.06 -4.90
C ARG A 17 18.34 0.46 -4.72
N GLU A 18 18.52 1.79 -4.70
CA GLU A 18 19.82 2.43 -4.45
C GLU A 18 20.38 2.06 -3.06
N SER A 19 19.49 1.85 -2.09
CA SER A 19 19.83 1.43 -0.72
C SER A 19 20.13 -0.08 -0.58
N ASN A 20 20.12 -0.85 -1.68
CA ASN A 20 20.29 -2.31 -1.70
C ASN A 20 19.29 -3.08 -0.81
N ILE A 21 18.08 -2.54 -0.61
CA ILE A 21 17.02 -3.23 0.13
C ILE A 21 16.35 -4.23 -0.81
N THR A 22 16.36 -5.52 -0.44
CA THR A 22 15.82 -6.62 -1.26
C THR A 22 14.43 -7.07 -0.84
N SER A 23 13.99 -6.72 0.37
CA SER A 23 12.67 -7.08 0.90
C SER A 23 12.16 -6.01 1.87
N ALA A 24 10.83 -5.89 1.94
CA ALA A 24 10.14 -5.01 2.87
C ALA A 24 8.82 -5.66 3.29
N GLU A 25 8.40 -5.44 4.53
CA GLU A 25 7.07 -5.84 4.99
C GLU A 25 6.03 -4.84 4.49
N VAL A 26 4.97 -5.36 3.87
CA VAL A 26 3.85 -4.57 3.35
C VAL A 26 2.57 -4.90 4.12
N ARG A 27 1.64 -3.95 4.14
CA ARG A 27 0.29 -4.23 4.64
C ARG A 27 -0.45 -5.06 3.59
N SER A 28 -1.25 -6.03 4.05
CA SER A 28 -2.05 -6.89 3.19
C SER A 28 -3.51 -6.81 3.59
N PRO A 29 -4.46 -6.90 2.63
CA PRO A 29 -5.87 -7.08 2.94
C PRO A 29 -6.13 -8.32 3.81
N LEU A 30 -5.31 -9.37 3.68
CA LEU A 30 -5.44 -10.63 4.42
C LEU A 30 -5.12 -10.50 5.90
N SER A 31 -4.34 -9.48 6.29
CA SER A 31 -3.97 -9.20 7.68
C SER A 31 -4.66 -7.94 8.21
N CYS A 32 -5.75 -7.50 7.58
CA CYS A 32 -6.48 -6.32 8.00
C CYS A 32 -7.33 -6.63 9.25
N GLU A 33 -7.20 -5.79 10.28
CA GLU A 33 -7.94 -5.92 11.54
C GLU A 33 -9.24 -5.07 11.55
N ALA A 34 -9.68 -4.57 10.39
CA ALA A 34 -10.93 -3.83 10.30
C ALA A 34 -12.13 -4.75 10.56
N GLU A 35 -13.05 -4.34 11.45
CA GLU A 35 -14.22 -5.15 11.81
C GLU A 35 -15.14 -5.49 10.63
N LYS A 36 -15.23 -4.57 9.64
CA LYS A 36 -16.03 -4.73 8.43
C LYS A 36 -15.32 -4.11 7.24
N GLY A 37 -15.15 -4.89 6.17
CA GLY A 37 -14.45 -4.46 4.96
C GLY A 37 -12.93 -4.41 5.14
N ILE A 38 -12.26 -3.62 4.30
CA ILE A 38 -10.80 -3.49 4.28
C ILE A 38 -10.45 -2.01 4.43
N CYS A 39 -9.46 -1.69 5.26
CA CYS A 39 -9.04 -0.30 5.44
C CYS A 39 -8.20 0.20 4.25
N ARG A 40 -8.24 1.52 4.01
CA ARG A 40 -7.52 2.20 2.92
C ARG A 40 -6.03 1.84 2.85
N LEU A 41 -5.38 1.69 4.01
CA LEU A 41 -3.94 1.43 4.11
C LEU A 41 -3.56 -0.03 3.85
N CYS A 42 -4.44 -0.98 4.17
CA CYS A 42 -4.18 -2.40 3.90
C CYS A 42 -4.46 -2.76 2.44
N TYR A 43 -5.34 -2.00 1.77
CA TYR A 43 -5.56 -2.14 0.33
C TYR A 43 -4.54 -1.37 -0.50
N GLY A 44 -4.24 -0.12 -0.14
CA GLY A 44 -3.25 0.71 -0.81
C GLY A 44 -3.83 1.43 -2.04
N LEU A 45 -3.38 1.03 -3.24
CA LEU A 45 -3.75 1.67 -4.50
C LEU A 45 -4.89 0.92 -5.19
N SER A 46 -5.83 1.66 -5.75
CA SER A 46 -6.82 1.15 -6.69
C SER A 46 -6.13 0.75 -7.99
N LEU A 47 -6.33 -0.49 -8.42
CA LEU A 47 -5.80 -0.97 -9.70
C LEU A 47 -6.51 -0.33 -10.90
N ALA A 48 -7.66 0.33 -10.70
CA ALA A 48 -8.41 0.96 -11.77
C ALA A 48 -7.77 2.29 -12.23
N ASN A 49 -7.16 3.04 -11.32
CA ASN A 49 -6.61 4.38 -11.60
C ASN A 49 -5.21 4.61 -11.02
N LEU A 50 -4.63 3.62 -10.33
CA LEU A 50 -3.34 3.68 -9.63
C LEU A 50 -3.26 4.80 -8.58
N GLN A 51 -4.41 5.27 -8.08
CA GLN A 51 -4.50 6.23 -6.99
C GLN A 51 -4.86 5.54 -5.68
N THR A 52 -4.62 6.20 -4.55
CA THR A 52 -4.99 5.65 -3.25
C THR A 52 -6.49 5.42 -3.18
N ILE A 53 -6.91 4.19 -2.87
CA ILE A 53 -8.31 3.76 -2.86
C ILE A 53 -9.21 4.74 -2.09
N MET A 54 -10.41 5.00 -2.58
CA MET A 54 -11.35 5.88 -1.89
C MET A 54 -12.15 5.10 -0.85
N ILE A 55 -12.55 5.78 0.22
CA ILE A 55 -13.40 5.16 1.25
C ILE A 55 -14.77 4.88 0.63
N GLY A 56 -15.20 3.63 0.71
CA GLY A 56 -16.47 3.18 0.14
C GLY A 56 -16.35 2.59 -1.27
N ASP A 57 -15.15 2.58 -1.87
CA ASP A 57 -14.93 1.85 -3.12
C ASP A 57 -15.21 0.35 -2.91
N ALA A 58 -16.05 -0.21 -3.78
CA ALA A 58 -16.34 -1.63 -3.79
C ALA A 58 -15.11 -2.39 -4.28
N VAL A 59 -14.60 -3.27 -3.42
CA VAL A 59 -13.49 -4.17 -3.73
C VAL A 59 -14.10 -5.53 -4.06
N ALA A 60 -14.21 -5.86 -5.34
CA ALA A 60 -14.75 -7.12 -5.84
C ALA A 60 -13.64 -8.05 -6.31
#